data_AF-A0A1R1YAM6-F1
#
_entry.id   AF-A0A1R1YAM6-F1
#
_cell.length_a   1.000
_cell.length_b   1.000
_cell.length_c   1.000
_cell.angle_alpha   90.00
_cell.angle_beta   90.00
_cell.angle_gamma   90.00
#
_symmetry.space_group_name_H-M   'P 1'
#
loop_
_entity.id
_entity.type
_entity.pdbx_description
1 polymer ?
#
loop_
_entity_poly.entity_id
_entity_poly.type
_entity_poly.pdbx_seq_one_letter_code
_entity_poly.pdbx_strand_id
1 'polypeptide(L)'
;MLLLWNADGEVVYEWDSPRVHDLAVGSDGKSILVADNENSVILFKLNQKSPIKVFKETGSIMSIYFARDCKHFLVNTIHDQLNLWDIESSSIQTTYHGYKYGKCVSRCGLGGPNESIVYCGTPGFNLIIF
;
A
#
# COMPACT_ATOMS: atom_id res chain seq x y z
N MET A 1 -1.42 2.70 -17.36
CA MET A 1 -1.68 1.29 -17.76
C MET A 1 -1.00 0.36 -16.78
N LEU A 2 -1.78 -0.51 -16.16
CA LEU A 2 -1.33 -1.58 -15.26
C LEU A 2 -1.64 -2.93 -15.91
N LEU A 3 -0.68 -3.84 -15.90
CA LEU A 3 -0.82 -5.18 -16.48
C LEU A 3 -0.64 -6.24 -15.40
N LEU A 4 -1.48 -7.27 -15.40
CA LEU A 4 -1.26 -8.50 -14.65
C LEU A 4 -0.88 -9.62 -15.61
N TRP A 5 0.20 -10.32 -15.28
CA TRP A 5 0.70 -11.46 -16.04
C TRP A 5 0.50 -12.73 -15.22
N ASN A 6 0.17 -13.85 -15.86
CA ASN A 6 0.23 -15.16 -15.23
C ASN A 6 1.68 -15.69 -15.20
N ALA A 7 1.89 -16.82 -14.53
CA ALA A 7 3.20 -17.46 -14.44
C ALA A 7 3.72 -17.97 -15.79
N ASP A 8 2.81 -18.19 -16.75
CA ASP A 8 3.13 -18.62 -18.11
C ASP A 8 3.57 -17.45 -19.02
N GLY A 9 3.50 -16.21 -18.52
CA GLY A 9 3.94 -15.02 -19.25
C GLY A 9 2.87 -14.41 -20.14
N GLU A 10 1.60 -14.69 -19.90
CA GLU A 10 0.47 -14.10 -20.62
C GLU A 10 -0.18 -12.98 -19.81
N VAL A 11 -0.59 -11.91 -20.49
CA VAL A 11 -1.37 -10.83 -19.88
C VAL A 11 -2.79 -11.33 -19.60
N VAL A 12 -3.14 -11.37 -18.32
CA VAL A 12 -4.47 -11.79 -17.83
C VAL A 12 -5.41 -10.61 -17.73
N TYR A 13 -4.90 -9.45 -17.31
CA TYR A 13 -5.68 -8.23 -17.18
C TYR A 13 -4.87 -6.99 -17.55
N GLU A 14 -5.60 -6.02 -18.06
CA GLU A 14 -5.14 -4.68 -18.38
C GLU A 14 -6.12 -3.69 -17.77
N TRP A 15 -5.59 -2.77 -16.97
CA TRP A 15 -6.34 -1.65 -16.42
C TRP A 15 -5.76 -0.34 -16.93
N ASP A 16 -6.66 0.59 -17.25
CA ASP A 16 -6.26 1.98 -17.35
C ASP A 16 -5.96 2.51 -15.96
N SER A 17 -4.79 3.12 -15.81
CA SER A 17 -4.29 3.56 -14.52
C SER A 17 -3.43 4.80 -14.72
N PRO A 18 -3.48 5.76 -13.77
CA PRO A 18 -2.51 6.85 -13.72
C PRO A 18 -1.10 6.30 -13.54
N ARG A 19 -0.11 7.19 -13.58
CA ARG A 19 1.29 6.83 -13.36
C ARG A 19 1.46 6.25 -11.95
N VAL A 20 1.72 4.95 -11.93
CA VAL A 20 1.94 4.16 -10.71
C VAL A 20 3.41 4.23 -10.32
N HIS A 21 3.69 4.41 -9.04
CA HIS A 21 5.05 4.29 -8.51
C HIS A 21 5.19 3.14 -7.49
N ASP A 22 4.09 2.60 -6.97
CA ASP A 22 4.12 1.46 -6.05
C ASP A 22 2.85 0.61 -6.15
N LEU A 23 2.95 -0.68 -5.78
CA LEU A 23 1.83 -1.62 -5.79
C LEU A 23 1.93 -2.65 -4.67
N ALA A 24 0.78 -3.18 -4.24
CA ALA A 24 0.70 -4.29 -3.30
C ALA A 24 -0.44 -5.24 -3.69
N VAL A 25 -0.19 -6.54 -3.60
CA VAL A 25 -1.18 -7.59 -3.90
C VAL A 25 -1.73 -8.14 -2.59
N GLY A 26 -3.05 -8.25 -2.50
CA GLY A 26 -3.74 -8.83 -1.34
C GLY A 26 -3.46 -10.33 -1.24
N SER A 27 -3.46 -10.85 -0.01
CA SER A 27 -3.34 -12.28 0.28
C SER A 27 -4.51 -13.10 -0.27
N ASP A 28 -5.64 -12.45 -0.57
CA ASP A 28 -6.81 -13.04 -1.22
C ASP A 28 -6.55 -13.43 -2.69
N GLY A 29 -5.42 -13.01 -3.25
CA GLY A 29 -5.03 -13.24 -4.64
C GLY A 29 -5.95 -12.56 -5.66
N LYS A 30 -6.82 -11.65 -5.22
CA LYS A 30 -7.87 -11.03 -6.04
C LYS A 30 -7.87 -9.51 -5.94
N SER A 31 -7.26 -8.92 -4.92
CA SER A 31 -7.26 -7.49 -4.68
C SER A 31 -5.86 -6.92 -4.92
N ILE A 32 -5.78 -5.74 -5.54
CA ILE A 32 -4.53 -5.05 -5.83
C ILE A 32 -4.67 -3.59 -5.39
N LEU A 33 -3.70 -3.09 -4.63
CA LEU A 33 -3.56 -1.68 -4.30
C LEU A 33 -2.46 -1.08 -5.16
N VAL A 34 -2.69 0.15 -5.62
CA VAL A 34 -1.80 0.89 -6.51
C VAL A 34 -1.64 2.30 -5.96
N ALA A 35 -0.41 2.76 -5.77
CA ALA A 35 -0.14 4.14 -5.41
C ALA A 35 0.20 4.96 -6.67
N ASP A 36 -0.52 6.07 -6.85
CA ASP A 36 -0.29 7.00 -7.95
C ASP A 36 0.54 8.22 -7.53
N ASN A 37 1.04 8.97 -8.51
CA ASN A 37 1.81 10.19 -8.26
C ASN A 37 0.97 11.39 -7.80
N GLU A 38 -0.35 11.23 -7.67
CA GLU A 38 -1.26 12.27 -7.18
C GLU A 38 -1.62 12.07 -5.70
N ASN A 39 -0.92 11.17 -4.99
CA ASN A 39 -1.18 10.82 -3.60
C ASN A 39 -2.49 10.05 -3.41
N SER A 40 -2.89 9.25 -4.39
CA SER A 40 -3.98 8.27 -4.24
C SER A 40 -3.44 6.86 -4.06
N VAL A 41 -4.14 6.09 -3.23
CA VAL A 41 -4.13 4.63 -3.29
C VAL A 41 -5.40 4.17 -3.97
N ILE A 42 -5.29 3.35 -5.01
CA ILE A 42 -6.40 2.87 -5.81
C ILE A 42 -6.53 1.36 -5.63
N LEU A 43 -7.74 0.91 -5.27
CA LEU A 43 -8.06 -0.51 -5.13
C LEU A 43 -8.68 -1.04 -6.41
N PHE A 44 -8.08 -2.11 -6.93
CA PHE A 44 -8.60 -2.92 -8.03
C PHE A 44 -8.95 -4.32 -7.51
N LYS A 45 -9.95 -4.97 -8.13
CA LYS A 45 -10.12 -6.43 -8.04
C LYS A 45 -9.97 -7.07 -9.40
N LEU A 46 -9.42 -8.29 -9.39
CA LEU A 46 -9.43 -9.17 -10.54
C LEU A 46 -10.85 -9.33 -11.07
N ASN A 47 -10.99 -9.34 -12.40
CA ASN A 47 -12.26 -9.38 -13.14
C ASN A 47 -13.08 -8.08 -13.16
N GLN A 48 -12.63 -7.00 -12.52
CA GLN A 48 -13.27 -5.69 -12.67
C GLN A 48 -12.41 -4.78 -13.53
N LYS A 49 -12.99 -4.22 -14.60
CA LYS A 49 -12.25 -3.37 -15.55
C LYS A 49 -11.98 -1.96 -15.01
N SER A 50 -12.66 -1.55 -13.96
CA SER A 50 -12.54 -0.23 -13.34
C SER A 50 -12.07 -0.34 -11.88
N PRO A 51 -11.40 0.69 -11.36
CA PRO A 51 -11.07 0.77 -9.94
C PRO A 51 -12.34 0.74 -9.07
N ILE A 52 -12.24 0.12 -7.89
CA ILE A 52 -13.33 -0.03 -6.93
C ILE A 52 -13.44 1.17 -6.01
N LYS A 53 -12.28 1.59 -5.48
CA LYS A 53 -12.16 2.67 -4.52
C LYS A 53 -10.87 3.42 -4.75
N VAL A 54 -10.91 4.71 -4.43
CA VAL A 54 -9.76 5.61 -4.42
C VAL A 54 -9.68 6.21 -3.03
N PHE A 55 -8.52 6.08 -2.40
CA PHE A 55 -8.21 6.65 -1.09
C PHE A 55 -7.21 7.77 -1.29
N LYS A 56 -7.54 8.98 -0.81
CA LYS A 56 -6.64 10.14 -0.94
C LYS A 56 -5.85 10.35 0.32
N GLU A 57 -4.54 10.41 0.15
CA GLU A 57 -3.62 10.89 1.16
C GLU A 57 -3.39 12.39 1.05
N THR A 58 -3.04 12.97 2.19
CA THR A 58 -2.70 14.39 2.26
C THR A 58 -1.23 14.66 1.93
N GLY A 59 -0.36 13.67 2.15
CA GLY A 59 1.08 13.73 1.86
C GLY A 59 1.49 12.90 0.65
N SER A 60 2.68 13.18 0.11
CA SER A 60 3.27 12.35 -0.94
C SER A 60 3.49 10.93 -0.47
N ILE A 61 2.88 9.97 -1.16
CA ILE A 61 3.01 8.55 -0.88
C ILE A 61 4.41 8.09 -1.26
N MET A 62 5.06 7.40 -0.34
CA MET A 62 6.41 6.85 -0.51
C MET A 62 6.36 5.34 -0.70
N SER A 63 5.45 4.66 -0.01
CA SER A 63 5.21 3.23 -0.17
C SER A 63 3.86 2.82 0.41
N ILE A 64 3.31 1.73 -0.11
CA ILE A 64 2.10 1.09 0.43
C ILE A 64 2.37 -0.35 0.86
N TYR A 65 1.53 -0.86 1.77
CA TYR A 65 1.53 -2.25 2.19
C TYR A 65 0.10 -2.74 2.41
N PHE A 66 -0.26 -3.87 1.81
CA PHE A 66 -1.58 -4.48 1.98
C PHE A 66 -1.52 -5.52 3.11
N ALA A 67 -2.32 -5.33 4.16
CA ALA A 67 -2.43 -6.29 5.25
C ALA A 67 -2.99 -7.64 4.77
N ARG A 68 -2.61 -8.73 5.44
CA ARG A 68 -3.09 -10.09 5.11
C ARG A 68 -4.58 -10.27 5.30
N ASP A 69 -5.23 -9.45 6.11
CA ASP A 69 -6.69 -9.50 6.25
C ASP A 69 -7.44 -8.99 5.01
N CYS A 70 -6.72 -8.36 4.06
CA CYS A 70 -7.26 -7.70 2.88
C CYS A 70 -8.33 -6.63 3.17
N LYS A 71 -8.39 -6.14 4.41
CA LYS A 71 -9.30 -5.09 4.88
C LYS A 71 -8.55 -3.81 5.19
N HIS A 72 -7.29 -3.92 5.60
CA HIS A 72 -6.47 -2.77 5.94
C HIS A 72 -5.26 -2.62 5.03
N PHE A 73 -4.75 -1.41 4.96
CA PHE A 73 -3.47 -1.15 4.32
C PHE A 73 -2.73 0.00 5.01
N LEU A 74 -1.40 -0.04 4.93
CA LEU A 74 -0.53 1.01 5.42
C LEU A 74 -0.09 1.90 4.27
N VAL A 75 -0.03 3.20 4.52
CA VAL A 75 0.53 4.20 3.61
C VAL A 75 1.61 4.99 4.32
N ASN A 76 2.83 4.91 3.81
CA ASN A 76 3.95 5.71 4.27
C ASN A 76 4.04 7.00 3.45
N THR A 77 4.19 8.15 4.10
CA THR A 77 4.24 9.45 3.44
C THR A 77 5.53 10.22 3.75
N ILE A 78 5.87 11.21 2.91
CA ILE A 78 7.14 11.98 2.98
C ILE A 78 7.32 12.80 4.28
N HIS A 79 6.27 12.96 5.10
CA HIS A 79 6.29 13.73 6.35
C HIS A 79 6.21 12.86 7.60
N ASP A 80 6.77 11.64 7.53
CA ASP A 80 6.85 10.74 8.68
C ASP A 80 5.46 10.37 9.27
N GLN A 81 4.43 10.31 8.43
CA GLN A 81 3.09 9.85 8.81
C GLN A 81 2.76 8.52 8.15
N LEU A 82 2.53 7.50 8.99
CA LEU A 82 2.19 6.15 8.55
C LEU A 82 0.73 5.97 8.88
N ASN A 83 -0.10 5.92 7.87
CA ASN A 83 -1.54 5.82 8.04
C ASN A 83 -1.98 4.38 7.83
N LEU A 84 -2.70 3.82 8.81
CA LEU A 84 -3.46 2.59 8.67
C LEU A 84 -4.86 2.95 8.20
N TRP A 85 -5.19 2.54 7.00
CA TRP A 85 -6.51 2.70 6.41
C TRP A 85 -7.34 1.44 6.59
N ASP A 86 -8.64 1.63 6.80
CA ASP A 86 -9.65 0.59 6.62
C ASP A 86 -10.37 0.79 5.27
N ILE A 87 -10.44 -0.29 4.48
CA ILE A 87 -11.02 -0.30 3.14
C ILE A 87 -12.55 -0.19 3.20
N GLU A 88 -13.20 -0.77 4.20
CA GLU A 88 -14.66 -0.81 4.31
C GLU A 88 -15.21 0.59 4.61
N SER A 89 -14.72 1.20 5.69
CA SER A 89 -15.09 2.54 6.14
C SER A 89 -14.49 3.66 5.29
N SER A 90 -13.48 3.35 4.47
CA SER A 90 -12.72 4.34 3.67
C SER A 90 -12.13 5.46 4.54
N SER A 91 -11.59 5.11 5.70
CA SER A 91 -11.05 6.07 6.66
C SER A 91 -9.73 5.60 7.26
N ILE A 92 -8.92 6.57 7.70
CA ILE A 92 -7.73 6.31 8.50
C ILE A 92 -8.19 5.88 9.90
N GLN A 93 -7.80 4.68 10.32
CA GLN A 93 -8.06 4.15 11.66
C GLN A 93 -6.99 4.60 12.65
N THR A 94 -5.74 4.71 12.19
CA THR A 94 -4.61 5.08 13.04
C THR A 94 -3.53 5.78 12.22
N THR A 95 -2.93 6.80 12.80
CA THR A 95 -1.71 7.43 12.28
C THR A 95 -0.59 7.22 13.27
N TYR A 96 0.50 6.59 12.81
CA TYR A 96 1.71 6.43 13.60
C TYR A 96 2.66 7.59 13.31
N HIS A 97 3.31 8.07 14.38
CA HIS A 97 4.26 9.18 14.36
C HIS A 97 5.59 8.76 15.01
N GLY A 98 6.66 9.51 14.76
CA GLY A 98 7.91 9.40 15.52
C GLY A 98 9.02 8.57 14.86
N TYR A 99 8.81 8.09 13.63
CA TYR A 99 9.88 7.54 12.80
C TYR A 99 10.46 8.64 11.92
N LYS A 100 11.78 8.81 11.82
CA LYS A 100 12.43 9.82 10.95
C LYS A 100 12.95 9.15 9.70
N TYR A 101 12.30 9.31 8.56
CA TYR A 101 12.92 8.93 7.29
C TYR A 101 13.94 10.00 6.86
N GLY A 102 15.22 9.69 7.01
CA GLY A 102 16.22 10.24 6.09
C GLY A 102 15.84 9.77 4.68
N LYS A 103 15.84 10.68 3.69
CA LYS A 103 15.49 10.46 2.28
C LYS A 103 15.96 9.10 1.73
N CYS A 104 15.20 8.02 1.92
CA CYS A 104 15.31 6.77 1.17
C CYS A 104 14.19 5.83 1.62
N VAL A 105 13.57 5.21 0.62
CA VAL A 105 12.42 4.30 0.76
C VAL A 105 12.85 3.07 1.52
N SER A 106 12.32 2.88 2.72
CA SER A 106 12.29 1.56 3.32
C SER A 106 10.84 1.12 3.38
N ARG A 107 10.61 -0.13 3.01
CA ARG A 107 9.28 -0.72 3.06
C ARG A 107 8.84 -0.79 4.53
N CYS A 108 7.63 -0.32 4.81
CA CYS A 108 6.92 -0.63 6.05
C CYS A 108 5.97 -1.81 5.79
N GLY A 109 5.70 -2.61 6.81
CA GLY A 109 4.75 -3.71 6.73
C GLY A 109 4.24 -4.13 8.09
N LEU A 110 3.32 -5.08 8.09
CA LEU A 110 2.83 -5.74 9.30
C LEU A 110 3.42 -7.14 9.45
N GLY A 111 3.65 -7.55 10.69
CA GLY A 111 4.30 -8.81 11.05
C GLY A 111 3.89 -9.32 12.44
N GLY A 112 4.51 -10.41 12.88
CA GLY A 112 4.12 -11.09 14.12
C GLY A 112 2.85 -11.93 14.00
N PRO A 113 2.45 -12.66 15.07
CA PRO A 113 1.19 -13.39 15.10
C PRO A 113 0.01 -12.44 14.85
N ASN A 114 -0.83 -12.75 13.86
CA ASN A 114 -1.97 -11.92 13.45
C ASN A 114 -1.62 -10.47 13.05
N GLU A 115 -0.42 -10.21 12.54
CA GLU A 115 -0.03 -8.87 12.08
C GLU A 115 -0.12 -7.78 13.15
N SER A 116 0.10 -8.18 14.42
CA SER A 116 0.03 -7.30 15.57
C SER A 116 1.20 -6.33 15.69
N ILE A 117 2.24 -6.48 14.86
CA ILE A 117 3.46 -5.66 14.88
C ILE A 117 3.55 -4.84 13.61
N VAL A 118 3.75 -3.53 13.74
CA VAL A 118 4.14 -2.67 12.61
C VAL A 118 5.65 -2.58 12.58
N TYR A 119 6.26 -2.84 11.42
CA TYR A 119 7.69 -2.63 11.22
C TYR A 119 7.96 -1.71 10.04
N CYS A 120 8.98 -0.87 10.20
CA CYS A 120 9.53 -0.05 9.13
C CYS A 120 11.05 -0.21 9.13
N GLY A 121 11.63 -0.49 7.96
CA GLY A 121 13.07 -0.34 7.80
C GLY A 121 13.45 1.15 7.78
N THR A 122 14.72 1.49 8.03
CA THR A 122 15.27 2.79 7.61
C THR A 122 16.62 2.54 6.95
N PRO A 123 17.01 3.34 5.94
CA PRO A 123 18.32 3.23 5.32
C PRO A 123 19.34 3.79 6.32
N GLY A 124 19.97 2.89 7.08
CA GLY A 124 21.00 3.24 8.06
C GLY A 124 20.61 3.08 9.53
N PHE A 125 20.16 1.89 9.92
CA PHE A 125 20.34 1.32 11.29
C PHE A 125 19.18 1.30 12.30
N ASN A 126 17.91 1.56 11.95
CA ASN A 126 16.82 1.29 12.90
C ASN A 126 15.64 0.55 12.27
N LEU A 127 15.34 -0.64 12.81
CA LEU A 127 14.03 -1.30 12.70
C LEU A 127 13.14 -0.70 13.80
N ILE A 128 12.11 0.04 13.41
CA ILE A 128 11.14 0.57 14.36
C ILE A 128 9.98 -0.42 14.43
N ILE A 129 9.73 -0.93 15.63
CA ILE A 129 8.66 -1.88 15.96
C ILE A 129 7.67 -1.14 16.85
N PHE A 130 6.40 -1.07 16.42
CA PHE A 130 5.27 -0.62 17.24
C PHE A 130 4.44 -1.82 17.69
#